data_AF-A0AA85J9M5-F1
#
_entry.id   AF-A0AA85J9M5-F1
#
_cell.length_a   1.000
_cell.length_b   1.000
_cell.length_c   1.000
_cell.angle_alpha   90.00
_cell.angle_beta   90.00
_cell.angle_gamma   90.00
#
_symmetry.space_group_name_H-M   'P 1'
#
loop_
_entity.id
_entity.type
_entity.pdbx_description
1 polymer ?
#
loop_
_entity_poly.entity_id
_entity_poly.type
_entity_poly.pdbx_seq_one_letter_code
_entity_poly.pdbx_strand_id
1 'polypeptide(L)'
;MTSNPFILPDFETIFELRDKEKEEKLKRVRELSQLKVHEKIPYDKQVKTRRSFLEELSTDIRDSTTDADNTAFILQKTKRQFTDRETKDQFIANRREMFFLEYSIAVQRAELKRLVDLASHEEKKLELAEQCLEQDAALFDEFLKENDKSSVEAIASSEQEGRKRAMMVDKIKQLTLQKSQINAEITRLKETVKDYKYFKGFIERLIPEPFNTLRQNTKQNKQQMKYRQKLLLESFNSKPSSIASSEKSNRRPSFVLTRRSSLMSIATTPPSKEVKKLKEIQPYDDSSSSEDSDDNVYFTNPVQILNIMRDLEDTNLRLIQHCQESDDTIEILRNQVNESVDNYQKDVRILSKHQTSLQEAINSEKIKTQCLNLSMSDFLFSGYNSEQQKLILNDLHETITEVYRDTIRKSDTPLSSLQMLYEIEAKMVDLLEFLQTLPEDEVKEVKQAKEAEQRQQIKEEKKNQQRIYQEERIQKALERAKAEPKKQTGRRLVTRSQPPVIHKSDDKKNDAEAREAKELAFLFE
;
A
#
# COMPACT_ATOMS: atom_id res chain seq x y z
N MET A 1 36.47 -84.10 73.94
CA MET A 1 35.29 -83.60 73.18
C MET A 1 34.09 -83.73 74.10
N THR A 2 33.74 -82.65 74.79
CA THR A 2 32.61 -82.58 75.74
C THR A 2 31.30 -82.49 74.96
N SER A 3 30.42 -83.49 75.12
CA SER A 3 29.10 -83.54 74.49
C SER A 3 28.14 -82.61 75.23
N ASN A 4 27.49 -81.69 74.51
CA ASN A 4 26.52 -80.75 75.05
C ASN A 4 25.24 -81.49 75.50
N PRO A 5 24.82 -81.38 76.78
CA PRO A 5 23.61 -82.04 77.28
C PRO A 5 22.30 -81.30 76.93
N PHE A 6 22.36 -80.18 76.21
CA PHE A 6 21.18 -79.45 75.76
C PHE A 6 21.00 -79.57 74.25
N ILE A 7 20.13 -80.49 73.82
CA ILE A 7 19.62 -80.57 72.45
C ILE A 7 18.32 -79.78 72.43
N LEU A 8 18.29 -78.66 71.70
CA LEU A 8 17.04 -77.94 71.43
C LEU A 8 16.19 -78.83 70.53
N PRO A 9 14.90 -79.04 70.83
CA PRO A 9 14.00 -79.75 69.93
C PRO A 9 13.83 -78.99 68.59
N ASP A 10 13.81 -79.72 67.46
CA ASP A 10 13.60 -79.18 66.11
C ASP A 10 12.15 -78.69 65.91
N PHE A 11 11.78 -77.58 66.54
CA PHE A 11 10.54 -76.86 66.23
C PHE A 11 10.89 -75.41 65.88
N GLU A 12 10.61 -74.97 64.66
CA GLU A 12 10.97 -73.63 64.18
C GLU A 12 10.03 -72.54 64.72
N THR A 13 8.84 -72.91 65.22
CA THR A 13 7.87 -71.97 65.81
C THR A 13 7.07 -72.58 66.97
N ILE A 14 6.69 -71.75 67.95
CA ILE A 14 5.84 -72.12 69.11
C ILE A 14 4.49 -72.72 68.67
N PHE A 15 4.02 -72.37 67.48
CA PHE A 15 2.78 -72.90 66.89
C PHE A 15 2.87 -74.39 66.57
N GLU A 16 4.01 -74.90 66.09
CA GLU A 16 4.20 -76.33 65.80
C GLU A 16 4.19 -77.19 67.06
N LEU A 17 4.71 -76.67 68.17
CA LEU A 17 4.64 -77.29 69.49
C LEU A 17 3.18 -77.45 69.94
N ARG A 18 2.38 -76.40 69.73
CA ARG A 18 0.97 -76.37 70.12
C ARG A 18 0.10 -77.30 69.24
N ASP A 19 0.45 -77.42 67.97
CA ASP A 19 -0.24 -78.31 67.03
C ASP A 19 0.12 -79.78 67.27
N LYS A 20 1.39 -80.10 67.53
CA LYS A 20 1.81 -81.45 67.97
C LYS A 20 1.16 -81.84 69.31
N GLU A 21 1.09 -80.94 70.28
CA GLU A 21 0.41 -81.19 71.56
C GLU A 21 -1.09 -81.45 71.38
N LYS A 22 -1.75 -80.73 70.45
CA LYS A 22 -3.15 -80.97 70.08
C LYS A 22 -3.33 -82.34 69.42
N GLU A 23 -2.45 -82.72 68.50
CA GLU A 23 -2.50 -84.03 67.84
C GLU A 23 -2.32 -85.18 68.84
N GLU A 24 -1.39 -85.05 69.79
CA GLU A 24 -1.19 -86.04 70.85
C GLU A 24 -2.40 -86.13 71.78
N LYS A 25 -3.01 -85.00 72.14
CA LYS A 25 -4.28 -84.97 72.90
C LYS A 25 -5.40 -85.67 72.14
N LEU A 26 -5.54 -85.42 70.84
CA LEU A 26 -6.53 -86.10 69.98
C LEU A 26 -6.28 -87.60 69.88
N LYS A 27 -5.01 -88.03 69.77
CA LYS A 27 -4.62 -89.45 69.79
C LYS A 27 -5.00 -90.09 71.12
N ARG A 28 -4.66 -89.47 72.26
CA ARG A 28 -5.07 -89.96 73.60
C ARG A 28 -6.58 -90.06 73.75
N VAL A 29 -7.34 -89.09 73.25
CA VAL A 29 -8.82 -89.15 73.30
C VAL A 29 -9.34 -90.32 72.45
N ARG A 30 -8.73 -90.59 71.29
CA ARG A 30 -9.05 -91.74 70.44
C ARG A 30 -8.70 -93.08 71.10
N GLU A 31 -7.55 -93.17 71.75
CA GLU A 31 -7.12 -94.36 72.50
C GLU A 31 -8.04 -94.61 73.69
N LEU A 32 -8.36 -93.55 74.46
CA LEU A 32 -9.30 -93.64 75.56
C LEU A 32 -10.69 -94.03 75.08
N SER A 33 -11.17 -93.56 73.92
CA SER A 33 -12.51 -93.90 73.44
C SER A 33 -12.67 -95.41 73.16
N GLN A 34 -11.60 -96.09 72.73
CA GLN A 34 -11.57 -97.52 72.44
C GLN A 34 -11.58 -98.42 73.69
N LEU A 35 -11.27 -97.88 74.88
CA LEU A 35 -11.24 -98.63 76.14
C LEU A 35 -12.63 -98.74 76.79
N LYS A 36 -12.84 -99.83 77.55
CA LYS A 36 -14.09 -100.06 78.28
C LYS A 36 -14.17 -99.12 79.50
N VAL A 37 -15.38 -98.84 79.98
CA VAL A 37 -15.64 -97.81 81.02
C VAL A 37 -14.84 -98.02 82.32
N HIS A 38 -14.50 -99.26 82.69
CA HIS A 38 -13.71 -99.57 83.88
C HIS A 38 -12.19 -99.37 83.70
N GLU A 39 -11.72 -99.22 82.47
CA GLU A 39 -10.31 -98.99 82.12
C GLU A 39 -10.00 -97.49 81.93
N LYS A 40 -11.05 -96.65 81.83
CA LYS A 40 -10.97 -95.18 81.70
C LYS A 40 -10.76 -94.50 83.06
N ILE A 41 -9.76 -94.93 83.84
CA ILE A 41 -9.43 -94.30 85.12
C ILE A 41 -8.29 -93.29 84.89
N PRO A 42 -8.46 -92.00 85.24
CA PRO A 42 -7.39 -91.01 85.11
C PRO A 42 -6.23 -91.34 86.07
N TYR A 43 -5.00 -91.16 85.58
CA TYR A 43 -3.75 -91.47 86.29
C TYR A 43 -3.68 -90.84 87.70
N ASP A 44 -4.32 -89.70 87.91
CA ASP A 44 -4.42 -89.00 89.21
C ASP A 44 -5.31 -89.68 90.26
N LYS A 45 -6.05 -90.75 89.92
CA LYS A 45 -6.94 -91.47 90.86
C LYS A 45 -6.56 -92.93 91.09
N GLN A 46 -5.41 -93.39 90.61
CA GLN A 46 -4.87 -94.69 91.03
C GLN A 46 -4.26 -94.58 92.43
N VAL A 47 -4.94 -95.15 93.42
CA VAL A 47 -4.38 -95.35 94.76
C VAL A 47 -3.25 -96.37 94.64
N LYS A 48 -2.00 -95.88 94.55
CA LYS A 48 -0.81 -96.73 94.58
C LYS A 48 -0.80 -97.49 95.91
N THR A 49 -0.85 -98.82 95.83
CA THR A 49 -0.73 -99.67 97.01
C THR A 49 0.70 -99.63 97.53
N ARG A 50 0.89 -99.79 98.84
CA ARG A 50 2.19 -99.66 99.52
C ARG A 50 3.31 -100.57 98.96
N ARG A 51 2.94 -101.58 98.17
CA ARG A 51 3.85 -102.51 97.47
C ARG A 51 4.41 -101.93 96.17
N SER A 52 3.62 -101.17 95.40
CA SER A 52 4.07 -100.57 94.13
C SER A 52 5.01 -99.37 94.33
N PHE A 53 4.87 -98.65 95.44
CA PHE A 53 5.79 -97.55 95.80
C PHE A 53 7.19 -98.07 96.18
N LEU A 54 7.28 -99.25 96.79
CA LEU A 54 8.55 -99.90 97.15
C LEU A 54 9.26 -100.50 95.94
N GLU A 55 8.54 -100.85 94.88
CA GLU A 55 9.09 -101.39 93.64
C GLU A 55 9.60 -100.26 92.71
N GLU A 56 8.90 -99.11 92.63
CA GLU A 56 9.37 -97.90 91.91
C GLU A 56 10.61 -97.25 92.56
N LEU A 57 10.77 -97.36 93.90
CA LEU A 57 11.96 -96.85 94.61
C LEU A 57 13.19 -97.76 94.51
N SER A 58 13.04 -98.97 93.96
CA SER A 58 14.13 -99.95 93.83
C SER A 58 14.89 -99.87 92.51
N THR A 59 14.41 -99.09 91.54
CA THR A 59 15.00 -99.00 90.19
C THR A 59 15.78 -97.71 89.92
N ASP A 60 15.67 -96.66 90.74
CA ASP A 60 16.33 -95.37 90.51
C ASP A 60 17.23 -94.94 91.68
N ILE A 61 18.19 -95.80 92.05
CA ILE A 61 19.38 -95.39 92.82
C ILE A 61 20.59 -95.44 91.91
N ARG A 62 20.87 -94.32 91.23
CA ARG A 62 22.24 -93.93 90.85
C ARG A 62 22.41 -92.44 91.09
N ASP A 63 23.35 -92.15 91.98
CA ASP A 63 24.09 -90.89 92.13
C ASP A 63 23.39 -89.69 92.79
N SER A 64 23.33 -89.70 94.14
CA SER A 64 23.78 -88.54 94.94
C SER A 64 23.92 -88.92 96.42
N THR A 65 25.17 -89.07 96.85
CA THR A 65 25.63 -89.45 98.18
C THR A 65 25.56 -88.28 99.19
N THR A 66 24.37 -87.79 99.53
CA THR A 66 24.19 -86.79 100.61
C THR A 66 22.88 -86.90 101.41
N ASP A 67 22.05 -87.92 101.19
CA ASP A 67 20.76 -88.05 101.91
C ASP A 67 20.80 -89.04 103.09
N ALA A 68 21.85 -89.86 103.19
CA ALA A 68 22.08 -90.70 104.37
C ALA A 68 22.37 -89.85 105.63
N ASP A 69 23.09 -88.74 105.47
CA ASP A 69 23.40 -87.82 106.57
C ASP A 69 22.19 -86.96 106.94
N ASN A 70 21.36 -86.55 105.98
CA ASN A 70 20.13 -85.78 106.25
C ASN A 70 19.05 -86.64 106.93
N THR A 71 18.90 -87.89 106.51
CA THR A 71 17.99 -88.84 107.18
C THR A 71 18.53 -89.27 108.54
N ALA A 72 19.84 -89.48 108.69
CA ALA A 72 20.48 -89.71 109.99
C ALA A 72 20.39 -88.49 110.92
N PHE A 73 20.57 -87.26 110.41
CA PHE A 73 20.44 -86.00 111.16
C PHE A 73 19.00 -85.77 111.63
N ILE A 74 18.01 -86.02 110.77
CA ILE A 74 16.59 -85.94 111.12
C ILE A 74 16.21 -87.04 112.13
N LEU A 75 16.71 -88.27 111.98
CA LEU A 75 16.51 -89.37 112.95
C LEU A 75 17.24 -89.10 114.29
N GLN A 76 18.39 -88.44 114.30
CA GLN A 76 19.15 -88.10 115.51
C GLN A 76 18.53 -86.92 116.26
N LYS A 77 17.93 -85.94 115.56
CA LYS A 77 17.15 -84.85 116.18
C LYS A 77 15.77 -85.29 116.69
N THR A 78 15.13 -86.26 116.05
CA THR A 78 13.81 -86.79 116.46
C THR A 78 13.90 -87.87 117.55
N LYS A 79 15.09 -88.46 117.76
CA LYS A 79 15.40 -89.37 118.88
C LYS A 79 15.97 -88.59 120.08
N ARG A 80 15.30 -87.50 120.50
CA ARG A 80 15.62 -86.82 121.76
C ARG A 80 14.93 -87.49 122.94
N GLN A 81 15.78 -87.84 123.89
CA GLN A 81 15.49 -88.41 125.20
C GLN A 81 14.47 -87.56 125.95
N PHE A 82 13.44 -88.21 126.48
CA PHE A 82 12.48 -87.63 127.40
C PHE A 82 13.11 -87.52 128.80
N THR A 83 14.20 -86.77 128.96
CA THR A 83 14.82 -86.52 130.26
C THR A 83 15.58 -85.20 130.26
N ASP A 84 14.85 -84.11 130.44
CA ASP A 84 15.26 -83.05 131.35
C ASP A 84 13.96 -82.53 131.96
N ARG A 85 13.84 -82.57 133.29
CA ARG A 85 12.76 -81.86 133.96
C ARG A 85 13.07 -80.38 133.80
N GLU A 86 12.63 -79.79 132.70
CA GLU A 86 12.72 -78.34 132.49
C GLU A 86 12.16 -77.67 133.74
N THR A 87 13.00 -76.87 134.41
CA THR A 87 12.51 -75.98 135.46
C THR A 87 11.42 -75.12 134.82
N LYS A 88 10.26 -74.97 135.47
CA LYS A 88 9.08 -74.33 134.87
C LYS A 88 9.42 -73.04 134.12
N ASP A 89 10.37 -72.26 134.62
CA ASP A 89 10.83 -71.00 134.01
C ASP A 89 11.58 -71.16 132.68
N GLN A 90 12.39 -72.22 132.51
CA GLN A 90 13.09 -72.51 131.25
C GLN A 90 12.14 -72.99 130.16
N PHE A 91 11.17 -73.84 130.52
CA PHE A 91 10.08 -74.21 129.60
C PHE A 91 9.29 -72.98 129.15
N ILE A 92 8.99 -72.08 130.10
CA ILE A 92 8.32 -70.81 129.79
C ILE A 92 9.19 -69.94 128.87
N ALA A 93 10.50 -69.85 129.09
CA ALA A 93 11.43 -69.08 128.25
C ALA A 93 11.55 -69.65 126.83
N ASN A 94 11.79 -70.95 126.68
CA ASN A 94 11.87 -71.63 125.38
C ASN A 94 10.55 -71.52 124.61
N ARG A 95 9.41 -71.63 125.30
CA ARG A 95 8.09 -71.47 124.69
C ARG A 95 7.83 -70.03 124.25
N ARG A 96 8.35 -69.04 124.99
CA ARG A 96 8.31 -67.63 124.57
C ARG A 96 9.22 -67.38 123.37
N GLU A 97 10.44 -67.92 123.34
CA GLU A 97 11.35 -67.79 122.21
C GLU A 97 10.78 -68.45 120.94
N MET A 98 10.21 -69.65 121.08
CA MET A 98 9.49 -70.32 120.00
C MET A 98 8.32 -69.47 119.50
N PHE A 99 7.53 -68.88 120.42
CA PHE A 99 6.44 -67.97 120.06
C PHE A 99 6.94 -66.69 119.39
N PHE A 100 8.06 -66.10 119.82
CA PHE A 100 8.64 -64.92 119.19
C PHE A 100 9.16 -65.20 117.78
N LEU A 101 9.81 -66.35 117.57
CA LEU A 101 10.24 -66.78 116.24
C LEU A 101 9.03 -67.08 115.35
N GLU A 102 8.02 -67.77 115.87
CA GLU A 102 6.77 -68.05 115.15
C GLU A 102 6.04 -66.75 114.79
N TYR A 103 5.98 -65.78 115.73
CA TYR A 103 5.44 -64.45 115.49
C TYR A 103 6.27 -63.66 114.47
N SER A 104 7.60 -63.69 114.55
CA SER A 104 8.49 -63.00 113.60
C SER A 104 8.36 -63.57 112.18
N ILE A 105 8.31 -64.91 112.06
CA ILE A 105 8.03 -65.58 110.79
C ILE A 105 6.64 -65.22 110.29
N ALA A 106 5.63 -65.15 111.17
CA ALA A 106 4.29 -64.74 110.78
C ALA A 106 4.25 -63.28 110.28
N VAL A 107 4.96 -62.36 110.93
CA VAL A 107 5.08 -60.96 110.51
C VAL A 107 5.84 -60.84 109.18
N GLN A 108 6.96 -61.55 109.01
CA GLN A 108 7.72 -61.55 107.75
C GLN A 108 6.91 -62.18 106.61
N ARG A 109 6.18 -63.27 106.86
CA ARG A 109 5.28 -63.87 105.87
C ARG A 109 4.14 -62.92 105.51
N ALA A 110 3.59 -62.18 106.48
CA ALA A 110 2.57 -61.18 106.23
C ALA A 110 3.11 -60.01 105.40
N GLU A 111 4.30 -59.49 105.70
CA GLU A 111 4.91 -58.39 104.93
C GLU A 111 5.34 -58.85 103.54
N LEU A 112 5.90 -60.06 103.40
CA LEU A 112 6.24 -60.64 102.10
C LEU A 112 4.98 -60.81 101.26
N LYS A 113 3.88 -61.28 101.85
CA LYS A 113 2.58 -61.34 101.17
C LYS A 113 2.13 -59.95 100.73
N ARG A 114 2.25 -58.93 101.58
CA ARG A 114 1.91 -57.53 101.24
C ARG A 114 2.74 -57.00 100.06
N LEU A 115 4.04 -57.28 100.02
CA LEU A 115 4.93 -56.87 98.93
C LEU A 115 4.64 -57.62 97.63
N VAL A 116 4.35 -58.93 97.71
CA VAL A 116 3.91 -59.72 96.55
C VAL A 116 2.59 -59.18 96.01
N ASP A 117 1.63 -58.87 96.89
CA ASP A 117 0.35 -58.27 96.50
C ASP A 117 0.57 -56.90 95.83
N LEU A 118 1.47 -56.05 96.37
CA LEU A 118 1.83 -54.75 95.79
C LEU A 118 2.51 -54.89 94.42
N ALA A 119 3.52 -55.77 94.31
CA ALA A 119 4.21 -56.05 93.05
C ALA A 119 3.24 -56.57 91.99
N SER A 120 2.35 -57.50 92.36
CA SER A 120 1.32 -58.01 91.45
C SER A 120 0.33 -56.93 90.99
N HIS A 121 0.06 -55.94 91.84
CA HIS A 121 -0.81 -54.82 91.49
C HIS A 121 -0.12 -53.82 90.57
N GLU A 122 1.17 -53.56 90.78
CA GLU A 122 2.00 -52.72 89.89
C GLU A 122 2.23 -53.39 88.53
N GLU A 123 2.51 -54.69 88.51
CA GLU A 123 2.66 -55.50 87.29
C GLU A 123 1.38 -55.44 86.45
N LYS A 124 0.20 -55.62 87.07
CA LYS A 124 -1.09 -55.45 86.39
C LYS A 124 -1.30 -54.04 85.82
N LYS A 125 -0.82 -52.99 86.50
CA LYS A 125 -0.91 -51.62 85.98
C LYS A 125 0.01 -51.41 84.78
N LEU A 126 1.22 -51.96 84.83
CA LEU A 126 2.16 -51.90 83.71
C LEU A 126 1.64 -52.69 82.51
N GLU A 127 1.09 -53.88 82.73
CA GLU A 127 0.47 -54.70 81.69
C GLU A 127 -0.68 -53.95 81.01
N LEU A 128 -1.55 -53.28 81.79
CA LEU A 128 -2.61 -52.44 81.22
C LEU A 128 -2.05 -51.25 80.43
N ALA A 129 -0.99 -50.60 80.91
CA ALA A 129 -0.36 -49.49 80.21
C ALA A 129 0.31 -49.94 78.89
N GLU A 130 0.97 -51.10 78.91
CA GLU A 130 1.56 -51.73 77.73
C GLU A 130 0.49 -52.07 76.69
N GLN A 131 -0.61 -52.70 77.12
CA GLN A 131 -1.75 -52.99 76.23
C GLN A 131 -2.36 -51.73 75.62
N CYS A 132 -2.49 -50.65 76.40
CA CYS A 132 -2.97 -49.37 75.88
C CYS A 132 -2.00 -48.78 74.84
N LEU A 133 -0.69 -48.82 75.09
CA LEU A 133 0.31 -48.33 74.14
C LEU A 133 0.36 -49.17 72.87
N GLU A 134 0.19 -50.49 72.98
CA GLU A 134 0.11 -51.39 71.82
C GLU A 134 -1.14 -51.08 70.99
N GLN A 135 -2.29 -50.85 71.64
CA GLN A 135 -3.51 -50.42 70.96
C GLN A 135 -3.33 -49.07 70.27
N ASP A 136 -2.74 -48.08 70.95
CA ASP A 136 -2.47 -46.76 70.36
C ASP A 136 -1.52 -46.88 69.16
N ALA A 137 -0.45 -47.68 69.26
CA ALA A 137 0.47 -47.92 68.14
C ALA A 137 -0.23 -48.57 66.94
N ALA A 138 -1.09 -49.56 67.18
CA ALA A 138 -1.90 -50.18 66.13
C ALA A 138 -2.86 -49.17 65.48
N LEU A 139 -3.51 -48.32 66.27
CA LEU A 139 -4.38 -47.25 65.77
C LEU A 139 -3.60 -46.20 64.97
N PHE A 140 -2.39 -45.85 65.37
CA PHE A 140 -1.53 -44.94 64.60
C PHE A 140 -1.12 -45.54 63.26
N ASP A 141 -0.76 -46.82 63.22
CA ASP A 141 -0.44 -47.51 61.97
C ASP A 141 -1.65 -47.62 61.04
N GLU A 142 -2.84 -47.87 61.59
CA GLU A 142 -4.09 -47.82 60.84
C GLU A 142 -4.36 -46.41 60.31
N PHE A 143 -4.18 -45.38 61.12
CA PHE A 143 -4.35 -43.98 60.71
C PHE A 143 -3.38 -43.58 59.59
N LEU A 144 -2.10 -43.99 59.65
CA LEU A 144 -1.14 -43.72 58.58
C LEU A 144 -1.53 -44.45 57.29
N LYS A 145 -1.95 -45.71 57.38
CA LYS A 145 -2.44 -46.46 56.21
C LYS A 145 -3.67 -45.80 55.60
N GLU A 146 -4.61 -45.33 56.41
CA GLU A 146 -5.81 -44.62 55.94
C GLU A 146 -5.46 -43.26 55.33
N ASN A 147 -4.53 -42.52 55.91
CA ASN A 147 -4.08 -41.24 55.37
C ASN A 147 -3.34 -41.41 54.04
N ASP A 148 -2.39 -42.33 53.96
CA ASP A 148 -1.67 -42.66 52.74
C ASP A 148 -2.63 -43.13 51.66
N LYS A 149 -3.58 -44.00 52.01
CA LYS A 149 -4.64 -44.43 51.10
C LYS A 149 -5.50 -43.26 50.63
N SER A 150 -5.96 -42.41 51.55
CA SER A 150 -6.79 -41.24 51.22
C SER A 150 -6.04 -40.23 50.35
N SER A 151 -4.74 -40.02 50.58
CA SER A 151 -3.92 -39.10 49.80
C SER A 151 -3.69 -39.62 48.38
N VAL A 152 -3.40 -40.92 48.24
CA VAL A 152 -3.29 -41.59 46.94
C VAL A 152 -4.64 -41.57 46.20
N GLU A 153 -5.75 -41.82 46.89
CA GLU A 153 -7.09 -41.72 46.31
C GLU A 153 -7.42 -40.28 45.85
N ALA A 154 -7.01 -39.26 46.61
CA ALA A 154 -7.19 -37.85 46.23
C ALA A 154 -6.35 -37.48 44.98
N ILE A 155 -5.10 -37.94 44.91
CA ILE A 155 -4.23 -37.74 43.74
C ILE A 155 -4.83 -38.46 42.53
N ALA A 156 -5.23 -39.73 42.68
CA ALA A 156 -5.84 -40.51 41.60
C ALA A 156 -7.13 -39.86 41.09
N SER A 157 -7.97 -39.33 41.99
CA SER A 157 -9.19 -38.61 41.64
C SER A 157 -8.88 -37.32 40.89
N SER A 158 -7.89 -36.53 41.35
CA SER A 158 -7.43 -35.31 40.68
C SER A 158 -6.87 -35.60 39.28
N GLU A 159 -6.07 -36.64 39.14
CA GLU A 159 -5.57 -37.08 37.83
C GLU A 159 -6.71 -37.52 36.90
N GLN A 160 -7.69 -38.27 37.41
CA GLN A 160 -8.84 -38.71 36.62
C GLN A 160 -9.65 -37.51 36.14
N GLU A 161 -9.88 -36.51 36.99
CA GLU A 161 -10.52 -35.26 36.60
C GLU A 161 -9.68 -34.46 35.60
N GLY A 162 -8.35 -34.44 35.76
CA GLY A 162 -7.42 -33.85 34.80
C GLY A 162 -7.51 -34.51 33.41
N ARG A 163 -7.57 -35.84 33.36
CA ARG A 163 -7.77 -36.61 32.13
C ARG A 163 -9.13 -36.31 31.49
N LYS A 164 -10.21 -36.28 32.28
CA LYS A 164 -11.55 -35.89 31.80
C LYS A 164 -11.56 -34.48 31.22
N ARG A 165 -10.90 -33.52 31.89
CA ARG A 165 -10.74 -32.14 31.40
C ARG A 165 -9.96 -32.11 30.08
N ALA A 166 -8.85 -32.83 29.97
CA ALA A 166 -8.08 -32.91 28.74
C ALA A 166 -8.91 -33.46 27.56
N MET A 167 -9.65 -34.56 27.78
CA MET A 167 -10.57 -35.12 26.79
C MET A 167 -11.65 -34.11 26.35
N MET A 168 -12.23 -33.36 27.29
CA MET A 168 -13.20 -32.31 26.99
C MET A 168 -12.58 -31.16 26.18
N VAL A 169 -11.35 -30.74 26.50
CA VAL A 169 -10.63 -29.71 25.76
C VAL A 169 -10.35 -30.17 24.32
N ASP A 170 -9.94 -31.42 24.12
CA ASP A 170 -9.73 -31.95 22.78
C ASP A 170 -11.04 -32.06 22.00
N LYS A 171 -12.14 -32.41 22.67
CA LYS A 171 -13.47 -32.37 22.04
C LYS A 171 -13.88 -30.95 21.63
N ILE A 172 -13.60 -29.95 22.47
CA ILE A 172 -13.84 -28.54 22.14
C ILE A 172 -13.00 -28.13 20.92
N LYS A 173 -11.73 -28.52 20.84
CA LYS A 173 -10.89 -28.25 19.66
C LYS A 173 -11.47 -28.88 18.40
N GLN A 174 -11.89 -30.14 18.46
CA GLN A 174 -12.54 -30.83 17.33
C GLN A 174 -13.82 -30.11 16.88
N LEU A 175 -14.69 -29.75 17.82
CA LEU A 175 -15.92 -29.01 17.51
C LEU A 175 -15.64 -27.62 16.96
N THR A 176 -14.59 -26.94 17.45
CA THR A 176 -14.16 -25.63 16.95
C THR A 176 -13.65 -25.74 15.51
N LEU A 177 -12.89 -26.80 15.19
CA LEU A 177 -12.46 -27.07 13.83
C LEU A 177 -13.64 -27.33 12.90
N GLN A 178 -14.60 -28.18 13.32
CA GLN A 178 -15.83 -28.44 12.56
C GLN A 178 -16.64 -27.16 12.33
N LYS A 179 -16.79 -26.32 13.36
CA LYS A 179 -17.43 -25.00 13.23
C LYS A 179 -16.71 -24.12 12.22
N SER A 180 -15.39 -24.10 12.22
CA SER A 180 -14.61 -23.35 11.24
C SER A 180 -14.82 -23.87 9.82
N GLN A 181 -14.86 -25.19 9.63
CA GLN A 181 -15.14 -25.82 8.33
C GLN A 181 -16.53 -25.45 7.81
N ILE A 182 -17.56 -25.61 8.65
CA ILE A 182 -18.94 -25.23 8.31
C ILE A 182 -19.03 -23.74 7.99
N ASN A 183 -18.36 -22.86 8.75
CA ASN A 183 -18.35 -21.42 8.47
C ASN A 183 -17.68 -21.08 7.14
N ALA A 184 -16.58 -21.76 6.79
CA ALA A 184 -15.94 -21.59 5.49
C ALA A 184 -16.87 -22.03 4.36
N GLU A 185 -17.58 -23.14 4.53
CA GLU A 185 -18.57 -23.62 3.57
C GLU A 185 -19.76 -22.66 3.45
N ILE A 186 -20.27 -22.13 4.56
CA ILE A 186 -21.32 -21.10 4.56
C ILE A 186 -20.86 -19.87 3.79
N THR A 187 -19.62 -19.41 3.98
CA THR A 187 -19.09 -18.24 3.25
C THR A 187 -19.01 -18.53 1.75
N ARG A 188 -18.47 -19.70 1.37
CA ARG A 188 -18.44 -20.16 -0.03
C ARG A 188 -19.85 -20.21 -0.64
N LEU A 189 -20.80 -20.81 0.07
CA LEU A 189 -22.19 -20.89 -0.39
C LEU A 189 -22.83 -19.50 -0.49
N LYS A 190 -22.57 -18.59 0.46
CA LYS A 190 -23.05 -17.20 0.38
C LYS A 190 -22.50 -16.47 -0.84
N GLU A 191 -21.24 -16.68 -1.20
CA GLU A 191 -20.65 -16.14 -2.44
C GLU A 191 -21.36 -16.72 -3.66
N THR A 192 -21.52 -18.05 -3.75
CA THR A 192 -22.25 -18.67 -4.87
C THR A 192 -23.69 -18.16 -5.00
N VAL A 193 -24.37 -17.90 -3.88
CA VAL A 193 -25.72 -17.31 -3.89
C VAL A 193 -25.70 -15.86 -4.37
N LYS A 194 -24.67 -15.07 -4.06
CA LYS A 194 -24.51 -13.72 -4.62
C LYS A 194 -24.32 -13.79 -6.13
N ASP A 195 -23.47 -14.71 -6.62
CA ASP A 195 -23.23 -14.90 -8.04
C ASP A 195 -24.53 -15.33 -8.76
N TYR A 196 -25.27 -16.31 -8.20
CA TYR A 196 -26.56 -16.71 -8.76
C TYR A 196 -27.61 -15.58 -8.73
N LYS A 197 -27.61 -14.72 -7.71
CA LYS A 197 -28.47 -13.52 -7.69
C LYS A 197 -28.07 -12.52 -8.76
N TYR A 198 -26.77 -12.34 -8.99
CA TYR A 198 -26.26 -11.48 -10.06
C TYR A 198 -26.65 -12.04 -11.43
N PHE A 199 -26.42 -13.33 -11.69
CA PHE A 199 -26.84 -14.00 -12.92
C PHE A 199 -28.35 -13.94 -13.12
N LYS A 200 -29.15 -14.13 -12.06
CA LYS A 200 -30.60 -13.94 -12.12
C LYS A 200 -30.96 -12.53 -12.54
N GLY A 201 -30.35 -11.51 -11.95
CA GLY A 201 -30.60 -10.11 -12.32
C GLY A 201 -30.22 -9.79 -13.77
N PHE A 202 -29.10 -10.35 -14.24
CA PHE A 202 -28.68 -10.25 -15.63
C PHE A 202 -29.70 -10.91 -16.58
N ILE A 203 -30.13 -12.14 -16.28
CA ILE A 203 -31.13 -12.87 -17.08
C ILE A 203 -32.47 -12.12 -17.07
N GLU A 204 -32.89 -11.55 -15.93
CA GLU A 204 -34.12 -10.75 -15.86
C GLU A 204 -34.06 -9.49 -16.74
N ARG A 205 -32.86 -8.93 -16.97
CA ARG A 205 -32.65 -7.81 -17.89
C ARG A 205 -32.62 -8.21 -19.36
N LEU A 206 -32.29 -9.47 -19.67
CA LEU A 206 -32.36 -10.01 -21.03
C LEU A 206 -33.78 -10.39 -21.46
N ILE A 207 -34.73 -10.49 -20.52
CA ILE A 207 -36.14 -10.76 -20.83
C ILE A 207 -36.75 -9.52 -21.52
N PRO A 208 -37.42 -9.66 -22.67
CA PRO A 208 -38.11 -8.54 -23.32
C PRO A 208 -39.10 -7.83 -22.39
N GLU A 209 -39.06 -6.49 -22.39
CA GLU A 209 -39.92 -5.60 -21.59
C GLU A 209 -41.43 -5.93 -21.59
N PRO A 210 -42.09 -6.31 -22.70
CA PRO A 210 -43.52 -6.67 -22.65
C PRO A 210 -43.79 -7.93 -21.80
N PHE A 211 -42.85 -8.87 -21.73
CA PHE A 211 -42.98 -10.06 -20.90
C PHE A 211 -42.62 -9.77 -19.43
N ASN A 212 -41.61 -8.92 -19.19
CA ASN A 212 -41.21 -8.52 -17.85
C ASN A 212 -42.32 -7.72 -17.13
N THR A 213 -42.94 -6.76 -17.82
CA THR A 213 -44.06 -5.96 -17.31
C THR A 213 -45.29 -6.83 -16.99
N LEU A 214 -45.66 -7.76 -17.87
CA LEU A 214 -46.75 -8.71 -17.63
C LEU A 214 -46.47 -9.59 -16.39
N ARG A 215 -45.23 -10.08 -16.24
CA ARG A 215 -44.80 -10.86 -15.08
C ARG A 215 -44.85 -10.04 -13.79
N GLN A 216 -44.42 -8.78 -13.81
CA GLN A 216 -44.49 -7.87 -12.66
C GLN A 216 -45.94 -7.56 -12.28
N ASN A 217 -46.81 -7.26 -13.24
CA ASN A 217 -48.24 -7.02 -13.01
C ASN A 217 -48.94 -8.26 -12.43
N THR A 218 -48.60 -9.44 -12.91
CA THR A 218 -49.14 -10.71 -12.38
C THR A 218 -48.70 -10.93 -10.93
N LYS A 219 -47.44 -10.65 -10.61
CA LYS A 219 -46.91 -10.69 -9.23
C LYS A 219 -47.60 -9.68 -8.33
N GLN A 220 -47.74 -8.43 -8.77
CA GLN A 220 -48.44 -7.38 -8.01
C GLN A 220 -49.91 -7.73 -7.78
N ASN A 221 -50.61 -8.25 -8.79
CA ASN A 221 -51.99 -8.71 -8.66
C ASN A 221 -52.10 -9.89 -7.67
N LYS A 222 -51.21 -10.89 -7.74
CA LYS A 222 -51.17 -12.00 -6.77
C LYS A 222 -50.91 -11.49 -5.34
N GLN A 223 -49.98 -10.54 -5.16
CA GLN A 223 -49.70 -9.94 -3.85
C GLN A 223 -50.90 -9.14 -3.32
N GLN A 224 -51.55 -8.35 -4.16
CA GLN A 224 -52.77 -7.62 -3.79
C GLN A 224 -53.90 -8.58 -3.42
N MET A 225 -54.06 -9.69 -4.14
CA MET A 225 -55.07 -10.72 -3.84
C MET A 225 -54.76 -11.42 -2.51
N LYS A 226 -53.51 -11.79 -2.24
CA LYS A 226 -53.08 -12.37 -0.95
C LYS A 226 -53.28 -11.36 0.20
N TYR A 227 -52.96 -10.08 -0.01
CA TYR A 227 -53.20 -9.02 0.97
C TYR A 227 -54.68 -8.79 1.25
N ARG A 228 -55.53 -8.76 0.20
CA ARG A 228 -56.99 -8.69 0.34
C ARG A 228 -57.56 -9.91 1.04
N GLN A 229 -57.05 -11.11 0.76
CA GLN A 229 -57.45 -12.35 1.41
C GLN A 229 -57.08 -12.33 2.91
N LYS A 230 -55.88 -11.84 3.25
CA LYS A 230 -55.45 -11.64 4.64
C LYS A 230 -56.33 -10.64 5.38
N LEU A 231 -56.66 -9.49 4.77
CA LEU A 231 -57.61 -8.50 5.30
C LEU A 231 -59.01 -9.08 5.52
N LEU A 232 -59.49 -9.93 4.60
CA LEU A 232 -60.78 -10.63 4.74
C LEU A 232 -60.76 -11.64 5.89
N LEU A 233 -59.68 -12.41 6.04
CA LEU A 233 -59.50 -13.34 7.17
C LEU A 233 -59.45 -12.59 8.52
N GLU A 234 -58.84 -11.40 8.53
CA GLU A 234 -58.78 -10.54 9.71
C GLU A 234 -60.15 -9.92 10.05
N SER A 235 -60.97 -9.57 9.04
CA SER A 235 -62.35 -9.08 9.26
C SER A 235 -63.32 -10.18 9.71
N PHE A 236 -63.10 -11.44 9.34
CA PHE A 236 -63.91 -12.58 9.79
C PHE A 236 -63.68 -12.93 11.27
N ASN A 237 -62.53 -12.56 11.84
CA ASN A 237 -62.21 -12.77 13.26
C ASN A 237 -62.72 -11.64 14.19
N SER A 238 -63.25 -10.55 13.65
CA SER A 238 -63.93 -9.51 14.43
C SER A 238 -65.45 -9.67 14.36
N LYS A 239 -66.05 -10.38 15.32
CA LYS A 239 -67.50 -10.27 15.56
C LYS A 239 -67.84 -8.89 16.13
N PRO A 240 -69.00 -8.30 15.78
CA PRO A 240 -69.42 -7.00 16.27
C PRO A 240 -70.06 -7.15 17.65
N SER A 241 -69.54 -6.45 18.65
CA SER A 241 -70.28 -6.18 19.90
C SER A 241 -70.63 -4.70 19.95
N SER A 242 -71.93 -4.45 19.84
CA SER A 242 -72.58 -3.16 19.93
C SER A 242 -72.78 -2.71 21.39
N ILE A 243 -72.64 -1.40 21.61
CA ILE A 243 -73.35 -0.54 22.59
C ILE A 243 -72.89 -0.57 24.06
N ALA A 244 -72.17 0.48 24.47
CA ALA A 244 -72.63 1.40 25.52
C ALA A 244 -71.84 2.71 25.47
N SER A 245 -72.59 3.80 25.37
CA SER A 245 -72.17 5.18 25.22
C SER A 245 -71.86 5.88 26.55
N SER A 246 -70.99 6.89 26.46
CA SER A 246 -70.95 8.12 27.30
C SER A 246 -70.33 8.01 28.70
N GLU A 247 -69.16 8.65 28.87
CA GLU A 247 -69.09 9.93 29.59
C GLU A 247 -67.72 10.60 29.41
N LYS A 248 -67.75 11.88 29.00
CA LYS A 248 -66.62 12.80 29.06
C LYS A 248 -66.55 13.37 30.48
N SER A 249 -65.39 13.32 31.14
CA SER A 249 -65.00 14.44 32.01
C SER A 249 -63.48 14.54 32.15
N ASN A 250 -62.99 15.76 31.94
CA ASN A 250 -61.60 16.18 32.07
C ASN A 250 -61.12 16.10 33.53
N ARG A 251 -59.86 15.71 33.76
CA ARG A 251 -58.99 16.37 34.76
C ARG A 251 -57.50 16.17 34.44
N ARG A 252 -56.81 17.28 34.61
CA ARG A 252 -55.44 17.72 34.26
C ARG A 252 -54.25 16.85 34.71
N PRO A 253 -53.04 17.14 34.17
CA PRO A 253 -51.80 16.40 34.39
C PRO A 253 -51.06 16.86 35.65
N SER A 254 -50.26 15.98 36.26
CA SER A 254 -49.27 16.36 37.27
C SER A 254 -47.85 16.00 36.85
N PHE A 255 -47.11 17.08 36.68
CA PHE A 255 -45.69 17.29 36.58
C PHE A 255 -44.92 16.71 37.78
N VAL A 256 -43.83 15.97 37.55
CA VAL A 256 -42.63 16.07 38.40
C VAL A 256 -41.38 15.83 37.54
N LEU A 257 -40.58 16.90 37.38
CA LEU A 257 -39.18 16.87 36.96
C LEU A 257 -38.34 16.07 37.96
N THR A 258 -37.35 15.31 37.49
CA THR A 258 -35.95 15.65 37.84
C THR A 258 -34.93 14.97 36.95
N ARG A 259 -34.02 15.81 36.43
CA ARG A 259 -32.70 15.44 35.88
C ARG A 259 -31.92 14.58 36.87
N ARG A 260 -31.04 13.72 36.35
CA ARG A 260 -29.64 13.64 36.81
C ARG A 260 -28.79 12.79 35.86
N SER A 261 -27.83 13.46 35.23
CA SER A 261 -26.60 12.89 34.69
C SER A 261 -25.55 12.77 35.79
N SER A 262 -24.65 11.79 35.58
CA SER A 262 -23.28 11.67 36.08
C SER A 262 -23.03 11.69 37.59
N LEU A 263 -22.58 10.56 38.13
CA LEU A 263 -21.34 10.47 38.91
C LEU A 263 -20.78 9.04 38.85
N MET A 264 -19.47 8.96 38.63
CA MET A 264 -18.61 7.80 38.81
C MET A 264 -18.54 7.39 40.29
N SER A 265 -18.44 6.09 40.57
CA SER A 265 -17.50 5.58 41.57
C SER A 265 -17.24 4.07 41.41
N ILE A 266 -15.96 3.75 41.53
CA ILE A 266 -15.30 2.45 41.49
C ILE A 266 -15.37 1.83 42.90
N ALA A 267 -15.63 0.52 43.01
CA ALA A 267 -14.79 -0.45 43.76
C ALA A 267 -15.54 -1.74 44.20
N THR A 268 -14.89 -2.87 43.88
CA THR A 268 -14.65 -4.11 44.69
C THR A 268 -15.77 -5.10 45.07
N THR A 269 -15.77 -6.24 44.34
CA THR A 269 -15.92 -7.69 44.75
C THR A 269 -17.17 -8.19 45.50
N PRO A 270 -17.56 -9.51 45.46
CA PRO A 270 -17.04 -10.71 44.77
C PRO A 270 -18.11 -11.45 43.89
N PRO A 271 -17.77 -12.57 43.19
CA PRO A 271 -18.61 -13.12 42.13
C PRO A 271 -19.58 -14.20 42.63
N SER A 272 -20.87 -13.97 42.43
CA SER A 272 -21.92 -14.98 42.59
C SER A 272 -22.44 -15.39 41.21
N LYS A 273 -22.49 -16.71 41.03
CA LYS A 273 -22.93 -17.45 39.85
C LYS A 273 -24.26 -16.92 39.30
N GLU A 274 -24.23 -16.30 38.13
CA GLU A 274 -25.42 -16.15 37.29
C GLU A 274 -25.23 -16.92 35.99
N VAL A 275 -26.05 -17.96 35.87
CA VAL A 275 -26.33 -18.69 34.64
C VAL A 275 -26.88 -17.68 33.63
N LYS A 276 -26.03 -17.24 32.70
CA LYS A 276 -26.47 -16.49 31.53
C LYS A 276 -27.39 -17.38 30.71
N LYS A 277 -28.71 -17.18 30.87
CA LYS A 277 -29.72 -17.56 29.89
C LYS A 277 -29.23 -17.10 28.53
N LEU A 278 -28.91 -18.07 27.68
CA LEU A 278 -28.66 -17.89 26.27
C LEU A 278 -29.80 -17.03 25.71
N LYS A 279 -29.43 -15.90 25.11
CA LYS A 279 -30.33 -15.15 24.23
C LYS A 279 -30.81 -16.13 23.17
N GLU A 280 -32.07 -16.49 23.30
CA GLU A 280 -32.88 -17.12 22.27
C GLU A 280 -32.64 -16.34 20.98
N ILE A 281 -31.99 -17.01 20.03
CA ILE A 281 -31.85 -16.53 18.66
C ILE A 281 -33.27 -16.50 18.15
N GLN A 282 -33.85 -15.30 18.14
CA GLN A 282 -35.09 -15.00 17.42
C GLN A 282 -34.95 -15.64 16.03
N PRO A 283 -35.84 -16.58 15.66
CA PRO A 283 -35.92 -17.03 14.29
C PRO A 283 -36.16 -15.78 13.45
N TYR A 284 -35.24 -15.50 12.53
CA TYR A 284 -35.54 -14.57 11.45
C TYR A 284 -36.77 -15.15 10.74
N ASP A 285 -37.92 -14.54 10.97
CA ASP A 285 -39.10 -14.64 10.12
C ASP A 285 -38.73 -14.06 8.75
N ASP A 286 -38.05 -14.87 7.95
CA ASP A 286 -38.02 -14.73 6.49
C ASP A 286 -38.74 -15.94 5.88
N SER A 287 -39.92 -16.25 6.44
CA SER A 287 -40.90 -17.16 5.87
C SER A 287 -41.94 -16.35 5.08
N SER A 288 -41.48 -15.65 4.04
CA SER A 288 -42.40 -14.98 3.10
C SER A 288 -41.85 -14.84 1.67
N SER A 289 -40.98 -15.76 1.21
CA SER A 289 -40.45 -15.67 -0.17
C SER A 289 -40.00 -17.01 -0.78
N SER A 290 -40.60 -18.14 -0.42
CA SER A 290 -40.21 -19.44 -0.98
C SER A 290 -41.22 -20.11 -1.91
N GLU A 291 -42.40 -19.53 -2.14
CA GLU A 291 -43.46 -20.15 -2.97
C GLU A 291 -43.78 -19.41 -4.28
N ASP A 292 -42.92 -18.50 -4.76
CA ASP A 292 -43.17 -17.74 -6.01
C ASP A 292 -42.08 -17.92 -7.09
N SER A 293 -41.25 -18.98 -6.98
CA SER A 293 -40.10 -19.16 -7.87
C SER A 293 -40.34 -19.99 -9.13
N ASP A 294 -41.42 -20.77 -9.24
CA ASP A 294 -41.48 -21.83 -10.26
C ASP A 294 -42.38 -21.56 -11.49
N ASP A 295 -43.20 -20.51 -11.53
CA ASP A 295 -44.27 -20.46 -12.56
C ASP A 295 -44.03 -19.57 -13.78
N ASN A 296 -42.85 -18.98 -14.00
CA ASN A 296 -42.59 -18.29 -15.27
C ASN A 296 -41.09 -18.00 -15.52
N VAL A 297 -40.36 -19.01 -15.98
CA VAL A 297 -39.00 -18.85 -16.52
C VAL A 297 -39.11 -18.67 -18.05
N TYR A 298 -38.75 -17.49 -18.54
CA TYR A 298 -38.83 -17.15 -19.98
C TYR A 298 -37.87 -17.99 -20.85
N PHE A 299 -36.67 -18.26 -20.33
CA PHE A 299 -35.65 -19.05 -21.03
C PHE A 299 -35.74 -20.52 -20.64
N THR A 300 -36.14 -21.37 -21.58
CA THR A 300 -36.29 -22.83 -21.36
C THR A 300 -34.98 -23.58 -21.59
N ASN A 301 -34.08 -23.05 -22.42
CA ASN A 301 -32.82 -23.70 -22.77
C ASN A 301 -31.65 -22.71 -22.62
N PRO A 302 -30.54 -23.08 -21.94
CA PRO A 302 -29.37 -22.21 -21.77
C PRO A 302 -28.75 -21.71 -23.09
N VAL A 303 -28.91 -22.46 -24.18
CA VAL A 303 -28.41 -22.06 -25.51
C VAL A 303 -29.06 -20.75 -25.99
N GLN A 304 -30.30 -20.45 -25.59
CA GLN A 304 -30.98 -19.20 -25.96
C GLN A 304 -30.24 -17.98 -25.39
N ILE A 305 -29.79 -18.06 -24.15
CA ILE A 305 -29.03 -16.98 -23.50
C ILE A 305 -27.64 -16.84 -24.14
N LEU A 306 -26.97 -17.96 -24.43
CA LEU A 306 -25.67 -17.95 -25.09
C LEU A 306 -25.74 -17.33 -26.49
N ASN A 307 -26.80 -17.61 -27.25
CA ASN A 307 -27.02 -16.99 -28.55
C ASN A 307 -27.26 -15.48 -28.42
N ILE A 308 -28.08 -15.04 -27.46
CA ILE A 308 -28.29 -13.61 -27.19
C ILE A 308 -26.98 -12.94 -26.78
N MET A 309 -26.16 -13.58 -25.94
CA MET A 309 -24.84 -13.06 -25.57
C MET A 309 -23.92 -12.94 -26.78
N ARG A 310 -23.90 -13.95 -27.66
CA ARG A 310 -23.13 -13.90 -28.90
C ARG A 310 -23.62 -12.78 -29.83
N ASP A 311 -24.92 -12.59 -29.96
CA ASP A 311 -25.49 -11.48 -30.75
C ASP A 311 -25.14 -10.12 -30.12
N LEU A 312 -25.14 -10.01 -28.79
CA LEU A 312 -24.70 -8.81 -28.07
C LEU A 312 -23.20 -8.58 -28.23
N GLU A 313 -22.38 -9.63 -28.23
CA GLU A 313 -20.95 -9.55 -28.52
C GLU A 313 -20.71 -9.09 -29.96
N ASP A 314 -21.38 -9.70 -30.93
CA ASP A 314 -21.27 -9.34 -32.35
C ASP A 314 -21.74 -7.91 -32.61
N THR A 315 -22.84 -7.48 -31.99
CA THR A 315 -23.34 -6.10 -32.11
C THR A 315 -22.42 -5.10 -31.42
N ASN A 316 -21.87 -5.43 -30.24
CA ASN A 316 -20.86 -4.59 -29.58
C ASN A 316 -19.57 -4.50 -30.40
N LEU A 317 -19.10 -5.59 -31.00
CA LEU A 317 -17.94 -5.59 -31.88
C LEU A 317 -18.18 -4.74 -33.13
N ARG A 318 -19.35 -4.87 -33.76
CA ARG A 318 -19.76 -4.00 -34.89
C ARG A 318 -19.85 -2.53 -34.48
N LEU A 319 -20.34 -2.23 -33.28
CA LEU A 319 -20.41 -0.87 -32.76
C LEU A 319 -19.01 -0.29 -32.52
N ILE A 320 -18.11 -1.07 -31.92
CA ILE A 320 -16.71 -0.68 -31.72
C ILE A 320 -16.03 -0.42 -33.06
N GLN A 321 -16.23 -1.31 -34.04
CA GLN A 321 -15.70 -1.13 -35.39
C GLN A 321 -16.26 0.14 -36.05
N HIS A 322 -17.57 0.39 -35.97
CA HIS A 322 -18.17 1.61 -36.51
C HIS A 322 -17.64 2.88 -35.83
N CYS A 323 -17.41 2.83 -34.50
CA CYS A 323 -16.77 3.93 -33.78
C CYS A 323 -15.35 4.18 -34.27
N GLN A 324 -14.56 3.13 -34.47
CA GLN A 324 -13.20 3.24 -35.01
C GLN A 324 -13.18 3.78 -36.44
N GLU A 325 -14.03 3.25 -37.32
CA GLU A 325 -14.17 3.75 -38.69
C GLU A 325 -14.60 5.22 -38.71
N SER A 326 -15.51 5.61 -37.82
CA SER A 326 -15.93 7.01 -37.66
C SER A 326 -14.77 7.88 -37.17
N ASP A 327 -14.00 7.42 -36.19
CA ASP A 327 -12.83 8.15 -35.68
C ASP A 327 -11.76 8.33 -36.77
N ASP A 328 -11.48 7.29 -37.57
CA ASP A 328 -10.58 7.35 -38.71
C ASP A 328 -11.06 8.37 -39.75
N THR A 329 -12.37 8.39 -40.07
CA THR A 329 -12.93 9.40 -40.99
C THR A 329 -12.79 10.82 -40.44
N ILE A 330 -12.98 11.01 -39.13
CA ILE A 330 -12.79 12.31 -38.48
C ILE A 330 -11.33 12.72 -38.54
N GLU A 331 -10.39 11.80 -38.36
CA GLU A 331 -8.96 12.07 -38.47
C GLU A 331 -8.56 12.48 -39.89
N ILE A 332 -9.06 11.77 -40.91
CA ILE A 332 -8.85 12.13 -42.32
C ILE A 332 -9.40 13.53 -42.61
N LEU A 333 -10.63 13.83 -42.17
CA LEU A 333 -11.24 15.16 -42.35
C LEU A 333 -10.45 16.26 -41.62
N ARG A 334 -9.95 15.99 -40.41
CA ARG A 334 -9.08 16.93 -39.68
C ARG A 334 -7.79 17.20 -40.46
N ASN A 335 -7.16 16.18 -41.01
CA ASN A 335 -5.95 16.34 -41.81
C ASN A 335 -6.20 17.17 -43.07
N GLN A 336 -7.31 16.94 -43.78
CA GLN A 336 -7.71 17.74 -44.93
C GLN A 336 -7.98 19.21 -44.58
N VAL A 337 -8.63 19.46 -43.44
CA VAL A 337 -8.87 20.82 -42.94
C VAL A 337 -7.55 21.49 -42.58
N ASN A 338 -6.65 20.80 -41.89
CA ASN A 338 -5.34 21.35 -41.54
C ASN A 338 -4.50 21.69 -42.79
N GLU A 339 -4.48 20.81 -43.79
CA GLU A 339 -3.81 21.07 -45.07
C GLU A 339 -4.40 22.29 -45.79
N SER A 340 -5.74 22.40 -45.81
CA SER A 340 -6.43 23.56 -46.39
C SER A 340 -6.08 24.85 -45.65
N VAL A 341 -6.08 24.82 -44.31
CA VAL A 341 -5.70 25.96 -43.47
C VAL A 341 -4.25 26.36 -43.73
N ASP A 342 -3.32 25.41 -43.83
CA ASP A 342 -1.92 25.70 -44.13
C ASP A 342 -1.73 26.33 -45.51
N ASN A 343 -2.49 25.87 -46.52
CA ASN A 343 -2.46 26.46 -47.85
C ASN A 343 -3.03 27.89 -47.84
N TYR A 344 -4.17 28.12 -47.19
CA TYR A 344 -4.70 29.48 -47.03
C TYR A 344 -3.75 30.38 -46.25
N GLN A 345 -3.06 29.88 -45.22
CA GLN A 345 -2.06 30.67 -44.51
C GLN A 345 -0.85 31.03 -45.39
N LYS A 346 -0.40 30.12 -46.26
CA LYS A 346 0.65 30.42 -47.25
C LYS A 346 0.17 31.53 -48.20
N ASP A 347 -1.05 31.41 -48.72
CA ASP A 347 -1.63 32.41 -49.61
C ASP A 347 -1.78 33.77 -48.93
N VAL A 348 -2.26 33.81 -47.69
CA VAL A 348 -2.35 35.05 -46.89
C VAL A 348 -0.97 35.66 -46.67
N ARG A 349 0.07 34.86 -46.40
CA ARG A 349 1.45 35.35 -46.27
C ARG A 349 1.97 35.93 -47.59
N ILE A 350 1.69 35.27 -48.71
CA ILE A 350 2.05 35.76 -50.04
C ILE A 350 1.33 37.09 -50.32
N LEU A 351 0.02 37.13 -50.12
CA LEU A 351 -0.79 38.33 -50.34
C LEU A 351 -0.35 39.50 -49.46
N SER A 352 0.00 39.22 -48.21
CA SER A 352 0.57 40.22 -47.29
C SER A 352 1.89 40.77 -47.80
N LYS A 353 2.80 39.92 -48.32
CA LYS A 353 4.05 40.37 -48.96
C LYS A 353 3.80 41.22 -50.21
N HIS A 354 2.82 40.85 -51.04
CA HIS A 354 2.43 41.66 -52.18
C HIS A 354 1.86 43.02 -51.74
N GLN A 355 1.05 43.03 -50.69
CA GLN A 355 0.51 44.27 -50.12
C GLN A 355 1.63 45.18 -49.62
N THR A 356 2.62 44.67 -48.88
CA THR A 356 3.76 45.48 -48.41
C THR A 356 4.60 45.99 -49.57
N SER A 357 4.90 45.15 -50.56
CA SER A 357 5.67 45.54 -51.74
C SER A 357 4.97 46.61 -52.58
N LEU A 358 3.65 46.47 -52.79
CA LEU A 358 2.86 47.49 -53.48
C LEU A 358 2.80 48.79 -52.68
N GLN A 359 2.68 48.71 -51.35
CA GLN A 359 2.68 49.89 -50.49
C GLN A 359 4.03 50.62 -50.54
N GLU A 360 5.15 49.89 -50.54
CA GLU A 360 6.50 50.43 -50.71
C GLU A 360 6.66 51.08 -52.10
N ALA A 361 6.21 50.41 -53.16
CA ALA A 361 6.24 50.97 -54.52
C ALA A 361 5.44 52.27 -54.61
N ILE A 362 4.21 52.30 -54.07
CA ILE A 362 3.38 53.51 -54.00
C ILE A 362 4.08 54.61 -53.22
N ASN A 363 4.71 54.30 -52.08
CA ASN A 363 5.45 55.28 -51.29
C ASN A 363 6.65 55.83 -52.07
N SER A 364 7.40 54.97 -52.77
CA SER A 364 8.54 55.39 -53.59
C SER A 364 8.11 56.31 -54.74
N GLU A 365 7.00 56.00 -55.42
CA GLU A 365 6.43 56.86 -56.46
C GLU A 365 5.87 58.16 -55.89
N LYS A 366 5.25 58.14 -54.71
CA LYS A 366 4.83 59.37 -54.03
C LYS A 366 6.02 60.27 -53.70
N ILE A 367 7.11 59.72 -53.17
CA ILE A 367 8.34 60.46 -52.90
C ILE A 367 8.92 61.02 -54.20
N LYS A 368 9.02 60.19 -55.24
CA LYS A 368 9.52 60.61 -56.56
C LYS A 368 8.68 61.74 -57.16
N THR A 369 7.36 61.63 -57.09
CA THR A 369 6.42 62.66 -57.53
C THR A 369 6.59 63.95 -56.72
N GLN A 370 6.79 63.85 -55.41
CA GLN A 370 7.08 65.02 -54.56
C GLN A 370 8.43 65.66 -54.92
N CYS A 371 9.48 64.87 -55.14
CA CYS A 371 10.79 65.37 -55.59
C CYS A 371 10.70 66.04 -56.96
N LEU A 372 9.96 65.47 -57.91
CA LEU A 372 9.73 66.07 -59.22
C LEU A 372 8.91 67.34 -59.14
N ASN A 373 7.89 67.40 -58.27
CA ASN A 373 7.14 68.63 -58.04
C ASN A 373 8.01 69.73 -57.44
N LEU A 374 8.89 69.40 -56.48
CA LEU A 374 9.88 70.33 -55.94
C LEU A 374 10.86 70.79 -57.03
N SER A 375 11.42 69.85 -57.80
CA SER A 375 12.32 70.17 -58.91
C SER A 375 11.63 71.02 -59.97
N MET A 376 10.36 70.76 -60.30
CA MET A 376 9.57 71.58 -61.21
C MET A 376 9.34 72.97 -60.62
N SER A 377 9.07 73.08 -59.31
CA SER A 377 8.93 74.38 -58.65
C SER A 377 10.24 75.18 -58.65
N ASP A 378 11.38 74.53 -58.43
CA ASP A 378 12.71 75.14 -58.52
C ASP A 378 13.04 75.56 -59.96
N PHE A 379 12.64 74.75 -60.94
CA PHE A 379 12.86 75.01 -62.36
C PHE A 379 11.99 76.18 -62.86
N LEU A 380 10.73 76.27 -62.42
CA LEU A 380 9.85 77.41 -62.65
C LEU A 380 10.38 78.68 -61.97
N PHE A 381 10.93 78.56 -60.75
CA PHE A 381 11.59 79.67 -60.05
C PHE A 381 12.84 80.18 -60.80
N SER A 382 13.56 79.30 -61.50
CA SER A 382 14.73 79.65 -62.32
C SER A 382 14.40 80.36 -63.65
N GLY A 383 13.12 80.55 -64.00
CA GLY A 383 12.70 81.44 -65.09
C GLY A 383 12.76 80.85 -66.51
N TYR A 384 12.88 79.53 -66.67
CA TYR A 384 12.79 78.88 -67.98
C TYR A 384 11.32 78.70 -68.39
N ASN A 385 10.87 79.46 -69.39
CA ASN A 385 9.51 79.33 -69.92
C ASN A 385 9.39 78.06 -70.77
N SER A 386 8.31 77.28 -70.57
CA SER A 386 8.04 76.05 -71.33
C SER A 386 8.09 76.26 -72.86
N GLU A 387 7.75 77.46 -73.33
CA GLU A 387 7.81 77.81 -74.75
C GLU A 387 9.25 77.92 -75.28
N GLN A 388 10.18 78.46 -74.50
CA GLN A 388 11.59 78.57 -74.88
C GLN A 388 12.24 77.19 -75.03
N GLN A 389 11.87 76.24 -74.18
CA GLN A 389 12.37 74.87 -74.27
C GLN A 389 11.85 74.14 -75.50
N LYS A 390 10.57 74.34 -75.87
CA LYS A 390 10.01 73.77 -77.10
C LYS A 390 10.71 74.32 -78.34
N LEU A 391 11.08 75.60 -78.34
CA LEU A 391 11.86 76.19 -79.43
C LEU A 391 13.23 75.53 -79.56
N ILE A 392 14.00 75.44 -78.48
CA ILE A 392 15.33 74.79 -78.49
C ILE A 392 15.21 73.32 -78.92
N LEU A 393 14.19 72.60 -78.43
CA LEU A 393 14.00 71.19 -78.80
C LEU A 393 13.63 71.03 -80.28
N ASN A 394 12.87 71.97 -80.85
CA ASN A 394 12.56 72.00 -82.27
C ASN A 394 13.79 72.33 -83.11
N ASP A 395 14.61 73.31 -82.71
CA ASP A 395 15.87 73.64 -83.39
C ASP A 395 16.82 72.44 -83.41
N LEU A 396 16.93 71.72 -82.28
CA LEU A 396 17.71 70.49 -82.19
C LEU A 396 17.11 69.36 -83.03
N HIS A 397 15.78 69.22 -83.06
CA HIS A 397 15.13 68.24 -83.94
C HIS A 397 15.47 68.53 -85.40
N GLU A 398 15.38 69.80 -85.84
CA GLU A 398 15.68 70.21 -87.21
C GLU A 398 17.14 69.88 -87.59
N THR A 399 18.11 70.26 -86.75
CA THR A 399 19.54 69.92 -86.98
C THR A 399 19.81 68.41 -87.04
N ILE A 400 19.18 67.62 -86.16
CA ILE A 400 19.29 66.14 -86.20
C ILE A 400 18.67 65.59 -87.49
N THR A 401 17.57 66.18 -87.96
CA THR A 401 16.90 65.78 -89.19
C THR A 401 17.79 66.02 -90.41
N GLU A 402 18.50 67.15 -90.44
CA GLU A 402 19.48 67.47 -91.49
C GLU A 402 20.61 66.43 -91.52
N VAL A 403 21.24 66.15 -90.38
CA VAL A 403 22.32 65.16 -90.29
C VAL A 403 21.83 63.75 -90.65
N TYR A 404 20.62 63.37 -90.26
CA TYR A 404 20.04 62.07 -90.61
C TYR A 404 19.85 61.93 -92.12
N ARG A 405 19.34 62.98 -92.79
CA ARG A 405 19.18 63.00 -94.26
C ARG A 405 20.52 62.84 -94.97
N ASP A 406 21.55 63.58 -94.52
CA ASP A 406 22.87 63.55 -95.14
C ASP A 406 23.59 62.22 -94.94
N THR A 407 23.49 61.65 -93.74
CA THR A 407 24.24 60.44 -93.37
C THR A 407 23.57 59.17 -93.88
N ILE A 408 22.25 59.01 -93.80
CA ILE A 408 21.56 57.72 -94.03
C ILE A 408 20.86 57.64 -95.38
N ARG A 409 20.44 58.77 -95.97
CA ARG A 409 19.77 58.85 -97.29
C ARG A 409 18.62 57.83 -97.48
N LYS A 410 17.86 57.54 -96.42
CA LYS A 410 16.59 56.78 -96.49
C LYS A 410 15.41 57.73 -96.68
N SER A 411 14.26 57.20 -97.13
CA SER A 411 13.01 57.96 -97.32
C SER A 411 12.59 58.71 -96.05
N ASP A 412 11.98 59.91 -96.22
CA ASP A 412 11.49 60.80 -95.17
C ASP A 412 10.34 60.18 -94.34
N THR A 413 10.66 59.16 -93.55
CA THR A 413 9.76 58.64 -92.52
C THR A 413 9.82 59.60 -91.33
N PRO A 414 8.68 60.05 -90.75
CA PRO A 414 8.70 60.92 -89.59
C PRO A 414 9.18 60.14 -88.36
N LEU A 415 10.50 60.11 -88.14
CA LEU A 415 11.15 59.50 -86.99
C LEU A 415 11.32 60.54 -85.87
N SER A 416 11.27 60.07 -84.61
CA SER A 416 11.59 60.91 -83.45
C SER A 416 13.08 61.29 -83.46
N SER A 417 13.47 62.44 -82.88
CA SER A 417 14.87 62.87 -82.77
C SER A 417 15.78 61.77 -82.18
N LEU A 418 15.28 61.06 -81.16
CA LEU A 418 16.01 59.96 -80.52
C LEU A 418 16.21 58.76 -81.44
N GLN A 419 15.21 58.45 -82.25
CA GLN A 419 15.29 57.34 -83.21
C GLN A 419 16.24 57.69 -84.36
N MET A 420 16.20 58.94 -84.85
CA MET A 420 17.15 59.43 -85.86
C MET A 420 18.59 59.39 -85.34
N LEU A 421 18.83 59.85 -84.10
CA LEU A 421 20.14 59.77 -83.46
C LEU A 421 20.63 58.33 -83.29
N TYR A 422 19.75 57.41 -82.87
CA TYR A 422 20.09 56.00 -82.73
C TYR A 422 20.52 55.38 -84.06
N GLU A 423 19.81 55.66 -85.16
CA GLU A 423 20.21 55.16 -86.48
C GLU A 423 21.52 55.79 -86.98
N ILE A 424 21.75 57.08 -86.70
CA ILE A 424 23.03 57.75 -87.01
C ILE A 424 24.16 57.08 -86.23
N GLU A 425 23.96 56.83 -84.95
CA GLU A 425 24.92 56.16 -84.07
C GLU A 425 25.21 54.74 -84.54
N ALA A 426 24.17 53.95 -84.85
CA ALA A 426 24.33 52.61 -85.39
C ALA A 426 25.15 52.61 -86.68
N LYS A 427 24.84 53.51 -87.62
CA LYS A 427 25.61 53.65 -88.86
C LYS A 427 27.05 54.10 -88.60
N MET A 428 27.27 54.98 -87.61
CA MET A 428 28.62 55.39 -87.21
C MET A 428 29.41 54.21 -86.65
N VAL A 429 28.80 53.39 -85.80
CA VAL A 429 29.41 52.17 -85.23
C VAL A 429 29.73 51.17 -86.34
N ASP A 430 28.81 50.91 -87.27
CA ASP A 430 29.03 50.03 -88.42
C ASP A 430 30.22 50.49 -89.28
N LEU A 431 30.32 51.80 -89.53
CA LEU A 431 31.45 52.38 -90.27
C LEU A 431 32.77 52.27 -89.51
N LEU A 432 32.75 52.38 -88.18
CA LEU A 432 33.93 52.20 -87.34
C LEU A 432 34.38 50.73 -87.31
N GLU A 433 33.44 49.78 -87.26
CA GLU A 433 33.74 48.35 -87.34
C GLU A 433 34.29 47.98 -88.73
N PHE A 434 33.68 48.49 -89.80
CA PHE A 434 34.21 48.31 -91.17
C PHE A 434 35.64 48.84 -91.30
N LEU A 435 35.95 49.99 -90.67
CA LEU A 435 37.28 50.57 -90.67
C LEU A 435 38.32 49.68 -89.97
N GLN A 436 37.92 48.88 -88.98
CA GLN A 436 38.81 47.92 -88.29
C GLN A 436 39.12 46.67 -89.14
N THR A 437 38.27 46.33 -90.11
CA THR A 437 38.50 45.17 -91.01
C THR A 437 39.47 45.45 -92.16
N LEU A 438 39.72 46.73 -92.46
CA LEU A 438 40.62 47.16 -93.52
C LEU A 438 42.09 47.07 -93.07
N PRO A 439 43.05 46.80 -93.99
CA PRO A 439 44.46 46.70 -93.65
C PRO A 439 44.98 47.97 -92.97
N GLU A 440 45.62 47.82 -91.81
CA GLU A 440 46.01 48.94 -90.95
C GLU A 440 46.95 49.95 -91.62
N ASP A 441 47.79 49.51 -92.57
CA ASP A 441 48.78 50.35 -93.23
C ASP A 441 48.12 51.34 -94.20
N GLU A 442 47.17 50.87 -95.02
CA GLU A 442 46.38 51.73 -95.92
C GLU A 442 45.50 52.71 -95.13
N VAL A 443 44.91 52.24 -94.01
CA VAL A 443 44.10 53.09 -93.12
C VAL A 443 44.95 54.17 -92.45
N LYS A 444 46.19 53.86 -92.05
CA LYS A 444 47.13 54.83 -91.48
C LYS A 444 47.54 55.87 -92.52
N GLU A 445 47.80 55.48 -93.76
CA GLU A 445 48.12 56.41 -94.85
C GLU A 445 46.94 57.34 -95.19
N VAL A 446 45.73 56.81 -95.31
CA VAL A 446 44.52 57.61 -95.56
C VAL A 446 44.20 58.54 -94.39
N LYS A 447 44.38 58.09 -93.13
CA LYS A 447 44.25 58.96 -91.96
C LYS A 447 45.27 60.09 -91.97
N GLN A 448 46.54 59.81 -92.26
CA GLN A 448 47.59 60.83 -92.35
C GLN A 448 47.32 61.81 -93.50
N ALA A 449 46.82 61.33 -94.64
CA ALA A 449 46.43 62.18 -95.77
C ALA A 449 45.25 63.11 -95.41
N LYS A 450 44.19 62.57 -94.78
CA LYS A 450 43.03 63.36 -94.35
C LYS A 450 43.39 64.35 -93.24
N GLU A 451 44.26 63.97 -92.30
CA GLU A 451 44.76 64.87 -91.27
C GLU A 451 45.66 65.97 -91.88
N ALA A 452 46.49 65.64 -92.87
CA ALA A 452 47.27 66.62 -93.62
C ALA A 452 46.36 67.59 -94.40
N GLU A 453 45.28 67.10 -95.02
CA GLU A 453 44.28 67.90 -95.72
C GLU A 453 43.54 68.83 -94.74
N GLN A 454 43.07 68.33 -93.59
CA GLN A 454 42.45 69.17 -92.56
C GLN A 454 43.42 70.23 -92.02
N ARG A 455 44.69 69.86 -91.77
CA ARG A 455 45.73 70.82 -91.38
C ARG A 455 45.99 71.86 -92.48
N GLN A 456 45.86 71.50 -93.75
CA GLN A 456 45.94 72.44 -94.87
C GLN A 456 44.72 73.35 -94.91
N GLN A 457 43.50 72.82 -94.79
CA GLN A 457 42.26 73.59 -94.75
C GLN A 457 42.25 74.60 -93.59
N ILE A 458 42.65 74.19 -92.38
CA ILE A 458 42.76 75.11 -91.23
C ILE A 458 43.82 76.21 -91.50
N LYS A 459 44.95 75.86 -92.12
CA LYS A 459 45.97 76.85 -92.50
C LYS A 459 45.46 77.81 -93.59
N GLU A 460 44.72 77.30 -94.57
CA GLU A 460 44.11 78.09 -95.64
C GLU A 460 43.01 78.99 -95.13
N GLU A 461 42.12 78.51 -94.26
CA GLU A 461 41.11 79.31 -93.58
C GLU A 461 41.75 80.42 -92.75
N LYS A 462 42.81 80.10 -91.98
CA LYS A 462 43.54 81.11 -91.22
C LYS A 462 44.23 82.14 -92.13
N LYS A 463 44.77 81.71 -93.27
CA LYS A 463 45.36 82.59 -94.28
C LYS A 463 44.28 83.44 -94.99
N ASN A 464 43.11 82.88 -95.25
CA ASN A 464 41.97 83.57 -95.84
C ASN A 464 41.36 84.57 -94.86
N GLN A 465 41.21 84.23 -93.58
CA GLN A 465 40.81 85.17 -92.53
C GLN A 465 41.82 86.32 -92.42
N GLN A 466 43.13 86.03 -92.50
CA GLN A 466 44.16 87.08 -92.56
C GLN A 466 44.07 87.91 -93.84
N ARG A 467 43.78 87.32 -95.00
CA ARG A 467 43.55 88.04 -96.26
C ARG A 467 42.32 88.92 -96.18
N ILE A 468 41.17 88.40 -95.74
CA ILE A 468 39.93 89.16 -95.54
C ILE A 468 40.20 90.31 -94.57
N TYR A 469 40.90 90.06 -93.47
CA TYR A 469 41.28 91.14 -92.54
C TYR A 469 42.20 92.19 -93.18
N GLN A 470 43.15 91.78 -94.03
CA GLN A 470 44.02 92.70 -94.79
C GLN A 470 43.23 93.47 -95.86
N GLU A 471 42.34 92.80 -96.59
CA GLU A 471 41.45 93.35 -97.60
C GLU A 471 40.45 94.32 -96.98
N GLU A 472 39.81 93.99 -95.85
CA GLU A 472 39.00 94.93 -95.06
C GLU A 472 39.84 96.13 -94.62
N ARG A 473 41.10 95.93 -94.21
CA ARG A 473 42.00 97.05 -93.89
C ARG A 473 42.27 97.94 -95.09
N ILE A 474 42.53 97.35 -96.25
CA ILE A 474 42.78 98.06 -97.51
C ILE A 474 41.52 98.75 -98.02
N GLN A 475 40.36 98.09 -97.97
CA GLN A 475 39.05 98.64 -98.32
C GLN A 475 38.70 99.80 -97.40
N LYS A 476 38.86 99.65 -96.09
CA LYS A 476 38.63 100.73 -95.12
C LYS A 476 39.62 101.89 -95.30
N ALA A 477 40.85 101.62 -95.76
CA ALA A 477 41.81 102.65 -96.15
C ALA A 477 41.44 103.33 -97.48
N LEU A 478 40.96 102.60 -98.48
CA LEU A 478 40.46 103.11 -99.76
C LEU A 478 39.17 103.90 -99.61
N GLU A 479 38.22 103.44 -98.80
CA GLU A 479 37.02 104.18 -98.39
C GLU A 479 37.42 105.45 -97.67
N ARG A 480 38.43 105.41 -96.78
CA ARG A 480 38.96 106.62 -96.14
C ARG A 480 39.66 107.57 -97.13
N ALA A 481 40.25 107.06 -98.21
CA ALA A 481 40.88 107.86 -99.27
C ALA A 481 39.86 108.42 -100.29
N LYS A 482 38.76 107.70 -100.56
CA LYS A 482 37.65 108.12 -101.42
C LYS A 482 36.61 108.98 -100.70
N ALA A 483 36.49 108.85 -99.38
CA ALA A 483 35.64 109.69 -98.57
C ALA A 483 36.10 111.14 -98.70
N GLU A 484 35.16 112.03 -99.02
CA GLU A 484 35.43 113.46 -99.08
C GLU A 484 36.06 113.92 -97.75
N PRO A 485 37.13 114.74 -97.80
CA PRO A 485 37.79 115.21 -96.60
C PRO A 485 36.76 115.90 -95.68
N LYS A 486 36.49 115.29 -94.51
CA LYS A 486 35.52 115.83 -93.53
C LYS A 486 35.92 117.25 -93.14
N LYS A 487 35.16 118.23 -93.62
CA LYS A 487 35.31 119.65 -93.25
C LYS A 487 34.88 119.80 -91.79
N GLN A 488 35.81 120.15 -90.90
CA GLN A 488 35.52 120.44 -89.50
C GLN A 488 34.74 121.76 -89.42
N THR A 489 33.41 121.69 -89.33
CA THR A 489 32.58 122.85 -88.99
C THR A 489 32.52 122.99 -87.48
N GLY A 490 33.26 123.96 -86.94
CA GLY A 490 33.22 124.31 -85.52
C GLY A 490 34.54 124.12 -84.77
N ARG A 491 34.63 124.72 -83.59
CA ARG A 491 35.81 124.72 -82.72
C ARG A 491 36.09 123.29 -82.25
N ARG A 492 37.35 122.82 -82.36
CA ARG A 492 37.78 121.53 -81.81
C ARG A 492 37.46 121.44 -80.32
N LEU A 493 36.69 120.42 -79.95
CA LEU A 493 36.35 120.11 -78.56
C LEU A 493 37.61 119.61 -77.85
N VAL A 494 38.20 120.47 -77.02
CA VAL A 494 39.29 120.09 -76.12
C VAL A 494 38.68 119.30 -74.98
N THR A 495 38.91 117.99 -74.95
CA THR A 495 38.58 117.15 -73.79
C THR A 495 39.38 117.65 -72.59
N ARG A 496 38.69 117.97 -71.51
CA ARG A 496 39.32 118.31 -70.23
C ARG A 496 40.13 117.11 -69.74
N SER A 497 41.29 117.35 -69.15
CA SER A 497 42.16 116.33 -68.57
C SER A 497 41.37 115.41 -67.63
N GLN A 498 41.24 114.14 -67.99
CA GLN A 498 40.85 113.09 -67.06
C GLN A 498 42.04 112.77 -66.13
N PRO A 499 41.80 112.51 -64.83
CA PRO A 499 42.84 112.21 -63.85
C PRO A 499 43.63 110.94 -64.21
N PRO A 500 44.88 110.77 -63.70
CA PRO A 500 45.71 109.61 -63.98
C PRO A 500 45.00 108.33 -63.52
N VAL A 501 44.69 107.45 -64.49
CA VAL A 501 44.20 106.11 -64.20
C VAL A 501 45.39 105.29 -63.69
N ILE A 502 45.33 104.95 -62.41
CA ILE A 502 46.14 103.93 -61.76
C ILE A 502 45.92 102.63 -62.53
N HIS A 503 46.99 102.06 -63.09
CA HIS A 503 46.98 100.69 -63.60
C HIS A 503 46.64 99.75 -62.45
N LYS A 504 45.48 99.10 -62.52
CA LYS A 504 45.14 97.97 -61.66
C LYS A 504 46.14 96.85 -61.98
N SER A 505 46.68 96.19 -60.95
CA SER A 505 47.17 94.83 -61.16
C SER A 505 46.01 94.02 -61.75
N ASP A 506 46.29 93.35 -62.86
CA ASP A 506 45.39 92.44 -63.55
C ASP A 506 45.20 91.16 -62.71
N ASP A 507 44.67 91.29 -61.50
CA ASP A 507 44.37 90.14 -60.64
C ASP A 507 43.17 89.34 -61.19
N LYS A 508 42.43 89.89 -62.16
CA LYS A 508 41.29 89.24 -62.80
C LYS A 508 41.65 88.16 -63.82
N LYS A 509 42.85 88.19 -64.43
CA LYS A 509 43.31 87.11 -65.31
C LYS A 509 43.79 85.91 -64.50
N ASN A 510 44.51 86.18 -63.41
CA ASN A 510 44.98 85.14 -62.50
C ASN A 510 43.82 84.44 -61.77
N ASP A 511 42.74 85.15 -61.44
CA ASP A 511 41.53 84.54 -60.85
C ASP A 511 40.76 83.62 -61.81
N ALA A 512 40.81 83.90 -63.12
CA ALA A 512 40.17 83.06 -64.13
C ALA A 512 40.96 81.76 -64.36
N GLU A 513 42.29 81.87 -64.49
CA GLU A 513 43.17 80.71 -64.61
C GLU A 513 43.18 79.84 -63.34
N ALA A 514 43.08 80.46 -62.14
CA ALA A 514 42.96 79.74 -60.88
C ALA A 514 41.60 79.06 -60.68
N ARG A 515 40.51 79.57 -61.29
CA ARG A 515 39.20 78.89 -61.32
C ARG A 515 39.20 77.72 -62.28
N GLU A 516 39.74 77.88 -63.49
CA GLU A 516 39.88 76.76 -64.45
C GLU A 516 40.74 75.64 -63.87
N ALA A 517 41.84 75.97 -63.17
CA ALA A 517 42.69 74.97 -62.51
C ALA A 517 41.96 74.22 -61.39
N LYS A 518 41.05 74.87 -60.63
CA LYS A 518 40.24 74.22 -59.60
C LYS A 518 39.13 73.34 -60.17
N GLU A 519 38.50 73.77 -61.26
CA GLU A 519 37.47 72.98 -61.95
C GLU A 519 38.07 71.73 -62.61
N LEU A 520 39.27 71.85 -63.21
CA LEU A 520 40.00 70.69 -63.73
C LEU A 520 40.47 69.74 -62.63
N ALA A 521 40.87 70.24 -61.46
CA ALA A 521 41.23 69.38 -60.33
C ALA A 521 40.04 68.60 -59.77
N PHE A 522 38.84 69.19 -59.71
CA PHE A 522 37.62 68.52 -59.24
C PHE A 522 37.09 67.45 -60.22
N LEU A 523 37.38 67.59 -61.51
CA LEU A 523 36.91 66.65 -62.54
C LEU A 523 37.80 65.41 -62.71
N PHE A 524 39.01 65.42 -62.19
CA PHE A 524 40.00 64.35 -62.38
C PHE A 524 40.56 63.76 -61.06
N GLU A 525 39.87 63.97 -59.93
CA GLU A 525 40.17 63.32 -58.64
C GLU A 525 39.28 62.10 -58.38
#